data_AF-A0A1C3X4F4-F1
#
_entry.id   AF-A0A1C3X4F4-F1
#
_cell.length_a   1.000
_cell.length_b   1.000
_cell.length_c   1.000
_cell.angle_alpha   90.00
_cell.angle_beta   90.00
_cell.angle_gamma   90.00
#
_symmetry.space_group_name_H-M   'P 1'
#
loop_
_entity.id
_entity.type
_entity.pdbx_description
1 polymer ?
#
loop_
_entity_poly.entity_id
_entity_poly.type
_entity_poly.pdbx_seq_one_letter_code
_entity_poly.pdbx_strand_id
1 'polypeptide(L)'
;MHGLYPPMAAKTSVRKFDPSDAIAVITGYRRQQFPLERELAFLGFVAWMLFPMKAQLVQTAQIIGAANYFIHLPKARRASLVRANPYFSQELFAKTLLTFPLGDTFSMEFESAFNELANINELIEFFMICPIEKRPSLLKALHFIEKGGFVPADVNESDRNAYKRSRSTLKVSWVNYAIAGPFIWSAMQTNYEFITRLSPDLKTTIDRVEKFLAKKHEVMEFFELARFCQVRLIPRLDERSRSRFRFLEFPPNVTLVDVELSELDSAQTTILKDYRPPKLIDKD
;
A
#
# COMPACT_ATOMS: atom_id res chain seq x y z
N MET A 1 9.05 -50.99 -23.47
CA MET A 1 9.27 -50.56 -22.07
C MET A 1 9.06 -49.05 -22.01
N HIS A 2 7.83 -48.63 -21.72
CA HIS A 2 7.50 -47.22 -21.51
C HIS A 2 7.70 -46.90 -20.02
N GLY A 3 8.76 -46.15 -19.72
CA GLY A 3 8.98 -45.59 -18.39
C GLY A 3 7.93 -44.53 -18.11
N LEU A 4 6.92 -44.91 -17.32
CA LEU A 4 5.97 -44.01 -16.69
C LEU A 4 6.74 -43.09 -15.74
N TYR A 5 6.84 -41.81 -16.08
CA TYR A 5 7.17 -40.80 -15.08
C TYR A 5 6.03 -40.77 -14.05
N PRO A 6 6.32 -40.81 -12.74
CA PRO A 6 5.28 -40.59 -11.75
C PRO A 6 4.77 -39.15 -11.91
N PRO A 7 3.46 -38.91 -11.74
CA PRO A 7 2.94 -37.55 -11.70
C PRO A 7 3.54 -36.86 -10.47
N MET A 8 4.36 -35.83 -10.68
CA MET A 8 4.74 -34.94 -9.59
C MET A 8 3.50 -34.16 -9.15
N ALA A 9 2.80 -34.72 -8.18
CA ALA A 9 1.87 -33.98 -7.35
C ALA A 9 2.68 -33.11 -6.39
N ALA A 10 2.74 -31.81 -6.68
CA ALA A 10 2.80 -30.80 -5.64
C ALA A 10 1.52 -29.99 -5.76
N LYS A 11 0.50 -30.34 -4.96
CA LYS A 11 -0.59 -29.42 -4.64
C LYS A 11 -0.01 -28.31 -3.76
N THR A 12 0.83 -27.44 -4.33
CA THR A 12 1.18 -26.17 -3.70
C THR A 12 -0.02 -25.26 -3.84
N SER A 13 -0.94 -25.34 -2.88
CA SER A 13 -1.96 -24.31 -2.71
C SER A 13 -1.24 -22.97 -2.57
N VAL A 14 -1.59 -22.00 -3.40
CA VAL A 14 -1.06 -20.63 -3.28
C VAL A 14 -1.31 -20.15 -1.86
N ARG A 15 -0.23 -19.88 -1.13
CA ARG A 15 -0.30 -19.40 0.25
C ARG A 15 -1.03 -18.04 0.24
N LYS A 16 -1.84 -17.79 1.27
CA LYS A 16 -2.45 -16.47 1.48
C LYS A 16 -1.33 -15.42 1.54
N PHE A 17 -1.53 -14.30 0.85
CA PHE A 17 -0.58 -13.19 0.86
C PHE A 17 -0.34 -12.70 2.29
N ASP A 18 0.93 -12.57 2.65
CA ASP A 18 1.39 -12.02 3.92
C ASP A 18 2.29 -10.82 3.63
N PRO A 19 1.86 -9.59 3.95
CA PRO A 19 2.65 -8.40 3.64
C PRO A 19 3.98 -8.37 4.41
N SER A 20 4.08 -8.95 5.61
CA SER A 20 5.33 -9.00 6.37
C SER A 20 6.37 -9.89 5.68
N ASP A 21 5.93 -11.07 5.19
CA ASP A 21 6.78 -11.94 4.38
C ASP A 21 7.16 -11.28 3.05
N ALA A 22 6.23 -10.57 2.41
CA ALA A 22 6.51 -9.82 1.20
C ALA A 22 7.62 -8.78 1.42
N ILE A 23 7.56 -7.98 2.49
CA ILE A 23 8.62 -7.02 2.85
C ILE A 23 9.96 -7.75 3.02
N ALA A 24 9.96 -8.90 3.71
CA ALA A 24 11.18 -9.69 3.92
C ALA A 24 11.81 -10.17 2.60
N VAL A 25 11.01 -10.59 1.61
CA VAL A 25 11.53 -10.96 0.28
C VAL A 25 12.00 -9.75 -0.50
N ILE A 26 11.20 -8.68 -0.53
CA ILE A 26 11.45 -7.48 -1.34
C ILE A 26 12.76 -6.82 -0.91
N THR A 27 13.00 -6.72 0.41
CA THR A 27 14.20 -6.15 1.02
C THR A 27 15.41 -7.11 1.01
N GLY A 28 15.20 -8.38 0.61
CA GLY A 28 16.24 -9.41 0.59
C GLY A 28 16.64 -9.96 1.95
N TYR A 29 15.85 -9.70 3.00
CA TYR A 29 16.02 -10.35 4.32
C TYR A 29 15.82 -11.86 4.23
N ARG A 30 14.77 -12.27 3.49
CA ARG A 30 14.50 -13.67 3.17
C ARG A 30 14.97 -13.97 1.75
N ARG A 31 15.59 -15.14 1.57
CA ARG A 31 15.92 -15.66 0.23
C ARG A 31 14.67 -16.05 -0.54
N GLN A 32 14.71 -15.84 -1.85
CA GLN A 32 13.67 -16.32 -2.76
C GLN A 32 13.62 -17.86 -2.74
N GLN A 33 12.42 -18.42 -2.66
CA GLN A 33 12.13 -19.85 -2.70
C GLN A 33 11.90 -20.33 -4.14
N PHE A 34 11.45 -19.44 -5.01
CA PHE A 34 11.20 -19.73 -6.42
C PHE A 34 11.56 -18.53 -7.30
N PRO A 35 11.80 -18.75 -8.61
CA PRO A 35 12.14 -17.65 -9.51
C PRO A 35 10.99 -16.65 -9.62
N LEU A 36 11.32 -15.36 -9.65
CA LEU A 36 10.38 -14.22 -9.68
C LEU A 36 9.57 -14.01 -8.40
N GLU A 37 9.93 -14.65 -7.28
CA GLU A 37 9.21 -14.44 -6.02
C GLU A 37 9.27 -12.99 -5.57
N ARG A 38 10.41 -12.31 -5.74
CA ARG A 38 10.60 -10.93 -5.29
C ARG A 38 9.71 -9.95 -6.05
N GLU A 39 9.58 -10.15 -7.35
CA GLU A 39 8.76 -9.36 -8.26
C GLU A 39 7.27 -9.57 -7.95
N LEU A 40 6.84 -10.83 -7.76
CA LEU A 40 5.45 -11.15 -7.41
C LEU A 40 5.08 -10.73 -5.99
N ALA A 41 6.03 -10.79 -5.05
CA ALA A 41 5.88 -10.25 -3.71
C ALA A 41 5.68 -8.73 -3.76
N PHE A 42 6.46 -8.01 -4.58
CA PHE A 42 6.29 -6.57 -4.75
C PHE A 42 4.95 -6.20 -5.38
N LEU A 43 4.51 -6.90 -6.44
CA LEU A 43 3.18 -6.67 -7.02
C LEU A 43 2.05 -6.95 -6.04
N GLY A 44 2.15 -8.04 -5.27
CA GLY A 44 1.20 -8.34 -4.21
C GLY A 44 1.21 -7.28 -3.12
N PHE A 45 2.39 -6.76 -2.78
CA PHE A 45 2.54 -5.71 -1.78
C PHE A 45 1.88 -4.41 -2.22
N VAL A 46 2.07 -4.00 -3.48
CA VAL A 46 1.39 -2.82 -4.04
C VAL A 46 -0.13 -3.02 -4.04
N ALA A 47 -0.62 -4.17 -4.49
CA ALA A 47 -2.05 -4.46 -4.44
C ALA A 47 -2.58 -4.47 -3.01
N TRP A 48 -1.80 -4.96 -2.04
CA TRP A 48 -2.15 -4.91 -0.63
C TRP A 48 -2.19 -3.47 -0.09
N MET A 49 -1.30 -2.58 -0.53
CA MET A 49 -1.38 -1.16 -0.14
C MET A 49 -2.71 -0.52 -0.58
N LEU A 50 -3.20 -0.88 -1.77
CA LEU A 50 -4.47 -0.39 -2.32
C LEU A 50 -5.70 -1.12 -1.77
N PHE A 51 -5.53 -2.35 -1.30
CA PHE A 51 -6.66 -3.18 -0.88
C PHE A 51 -6.33 -4.00 0.38
N PRO A 52 -5.88 -3.37 1.48
CA PRO A 52 -5.34 -4.10 2.63
C PRO A 52 -6.39 -4.97 3.33
N MET A 53 -7.68 -4.67 3.13
CA MET A 53 -8.81 -5.43 3.66
C MET A 53 -9.41 -6.44 2.66
N LYS A 54 -9.01 -6.44 1.38
CA LYS A 54 -9.57 -7.33 0.33
C LYS A 54 -8.53 -8.37 -0.11
N ALA A 55 -8.26 -9.36 0.75
CA ALA A 55 -7.24 -10.39 0.50
C ALA A 55 -7.42 -11.14 -0.84
N GLN A 56 -8.64 -11.33 -1.30
CA GLN A 56 -8.93 -11.94 -2.60
C GLN A 56 -8.41 -11.08 -3.77
N LEU A 57 -8.62 -9.75 -3.75
CA LEU A 57 -8.09 -8.86 -4.78
C LEU A 57 -6.56 -8.84 -4.80
N VAL A 58 -5.92 -8.87 -3.63
CA VAL A 58 -4.46 -8.96 -3.52
C VAL A 58 -3.95 -10.25 -4.19
N GLN A 59 -4.60 -11.38 -3.91
CA GLN A 59 -4.26 -12.65 -4.53
C GLN A 59 -4.48 -12.62 -6.05
N THR A 60 -5.63 -12.10 -6.50
CA THR A 60 -5.95 -11.90 -7.93
C THR A 60 -4.86 -11.06 -8.61
N ALA A 61 -4.45 -9.94 -8.01
CA ALA A 61 -3.41 -9.07 -8.55
C ALA A 61 -2.05 -9.78 -8.68
N GLN A 62 -1.65 -10.61 -7.72
CA GLN A 62 -0.44 -11.43 -7.83
C GLN A 62 -0.51 -12.42 -8.98
N ILE A 63 -1.66 -13.07 -9.16
CA ILE A 63 -1.87 -14.06 -10.22
C ILE A 63 -1.88 -13.39 -11.60
N ILE A 64 -2.54 -12.24 -11.73
CA ILE A 64 -2.52 -11.43 -12.96
C ILE A 64 -1.09 -10.98 -13.25
N GLY A 65 -0.35 -10.51 -12.24
CA GLY A 65 1.06 -10.16 -12.38
C GLY A 65 1.90 -11.33 -12.90
N ALA A 66 1.71 -12.52 -12.33
CA ALA A 66 2.38 -13.74 -12.80
C ALA A 66 2.01 -14.09 -14.25
N ALA A 67 0.74 -13.97 -14.63
CA ALA A 67 0.29 -14.17 -16.00
C ALA A 67 0.93 -13.14 -16.96
N ASN A 68 1.03 -11.88 -16.54
CA ASN A 68 1.66 -10.80 -17.30
C ASN A 68 3.15 -11.10 -17.54
N TYR A 69 3.89 -11.50 -16.50
CA TYR A 69 5.27 -12.01 -16.63
C TYR A 69 5.34 -13.21 -17.59
N PHE A 70 4.41 -14.17 -17.48
CA PHE A 70 4.40 -15.34 -18.35
C PHE A 70 4.26 -14.96 -19.82
N ILE A 71 3.39 -14.01 -20.14
CA ILE A 71 3.11 -13.57 -21.51
C ILE A 71 4.28 -12.80 -22.11
N HIS A 72 5.02 -12.03 -21.32
CA HIS A 72 6.10 -11.18 -21.81
C HIS A 72 7.50 -11.82 -21.76
N LEU A 73 7.68 -12.92 -21.03
CA LEU A 73 8.96 -13.60 -20.99
C LEU A 73 9.24 -14.44 -22.25
N PRO A 74 10.52 -14.65 -22.63
CA PRO A 74 10.88 -15.56 -23.72
C PRO A 74 10.41 -17.00 -23.46
N LYS A 75 10.01 -17.74 -24.51
CA LYS A 75 9.49 -19.12 -24.41
C LYS A 75 10.39 -20.05 -23.59
N ALA A 76 11.71 -19.95 -23.75
CA ALA A 76 12.69 -20.76 -23.02
C ALA A 76 12.63 -20.56 -21.50
N ARG A 77 12.40 -19.31 -21.04
CA ARG A 77 12.29 -18.99 -19.60
C ARG A 77 10.94 -19.45 -19.02
N ARG A 78 9.86 -19.41 -19.81
CA ARG A 78 8.51 -19.84 -19.38
C ARG A 78 8.45 -21.28 -18.88
N ALA A 79 9.06 -22.21 -19.61
CA ALA A 79 9.01 -23.65 -19.28
C ALA A 79 9.74 -24.00 -17.97
N SER A 80 10.74 -23.21 -17.59
CA SER A 80 11.41 -23.34 -16.30
C SER A 80 10.58 -22.72 -15.16
N LEU A 81 9.88 -21.61 -15.43
CA LEU A 81 9.07 -20.91 -14.44
C LEU A 81 7.85 -21.72 -14.02
N VAL A 82 7.11 -22.29 -14.97
CA VAL A 82 5.90 -23.09 -14.70
C VAL A 82 6.18 -24.28 -13.79
N ARG A 83 7.39 -24.87 -13.90
CA ARG A 83 7.78 -26.02 -13.06
C ARG A 83 8.19 -25.63 -11.64
N ALA A 84 8.70 -24.42 -11.45
CA ALA A 84 9.34 -24.01 -10.19
C ALA A 84 8.52 -22.99 -9.39
N ASN A 85 7.52 -22.32 -9.98
CA ASN A 85 6.79 -21.24 -9.35
C ASN A 85 5.28 -21.56 -9.22
N PRO A 86 4.73 -21.58 -8.00
CA PRO A 86 3.33 -21.99 -7.75
C PRO A 86 2.28 -21.01 -8.29
N TYR A 87 2.67 -19.78 -8.63
CA TYR A 87 1.76 -18.80 -9.24
C TYR A 87 1.59 -18.99 -10.75
N PHE A 88 2.42 -19.82 -11.40
CA PHE A 88 2.39 -20.04 -12.84
C PHE A 88 1.66 -21.35 -13.18
N SER A 89 0.33 -21.35 -13.01
CA SER A 89 -0.53 -22.48 -13.36
C SER A 89 -1.68 -22.04 -14.26
N GLN A 90 -1.91 -22.79 -15.34
CA GLN A 90 -3.04 -22.54 -16.25
C GLN A 90 -4.38 -22.65 -15.51
N GLU A 91 -4.51 -23.61 -14.60
CA GLU A 91 -5.71 -23.77 -13.77
C GLU A 91 -5.94 -22.54 -12.89
N LEU A 92 -4.86 -22.03 -12.28
CA LEU A 92 -4.92 -20.85 -11.42
C LEU A 92 -5.29 -19.59 -12.21
N PHE A 93 -4.72 -19.42 -13.41
CA PHE A 93 -5.06 -18.33 -14.31
C PHE A 93 -6.52 -18.41 -14.74
N ALA A 94 -6.99 -19.57 -15.20
CA ALA A 94 -8.37 -19.78 -15.62
C ALA A 94 -9.36 -19.52 -14.46
N LYS A 95 -9.09 -20.06 -13.27
CA LYS A 95 -9.92 -19.84 -12.09
C LYS A 95 -10.00 -18.36 -11.69
N THR A 96 -8.87 -17.65 -11.81
CA THR A 96 -8.81 -16.21 -11.51
C THR A 96 -9.66 -15.42 -12.49
N LEU A 97 -9.55 -15.71 -13.79
CA LEU A 97 -10.36 -15.05 -14.83
C LEU A 97 -11.86 -15.31 -14.69
N LEU A 98 -12.25 -16.48 -14.20
CA LEU A 98 -13.66 -16.78 -13.90
C LEU A 98 -14.20 -15.99 -12.70
N THR A 99 -13.32 -15.63 -11.75
CA THR A 99 -13.71 -14.91 -10.52
C THR A 99 -13.63 -13.39 -10.72
N PHE A 100 -12.61 -12.93 -11.42
CA PHE A 100 -12.32 -11.53 -11.73
C PHE A 100 -11.99 -11.45 -13.22
N PRO A 101 -13.00 -11.29 -14.09
CA PRO A 101 -12.76 -11.10 -15.51
C PRO A 101 -11.90 -9.85 -15.72
N LEU A 102 -10.80 -10.01 -16.45
CA LEU A 102 -9.95 -8.89 -16.86
C LEU A 102 -10.73 -7.97 -17.81
N GLY A 103 -10.50 -6.66 -17.70
CA GLY A 103 -11.18 -5.63 -18.47
C GLY A 103 -11.39 -4.36 -17.65
N ASP A 104 -12.23 -3.47 -18.16
CA ASP A 104 -12.46 -2.13 -17.59
C ASP A 104 -12.77 -2.15 -16.10
N THR A 105 -13.56 -3.12 -15.63
CA THR A 105 -13.93 -3.25 -14.21
C THR A 105 -12.72 -3.45 -13.28
N PHE A 106 -11.74 -4.26 -13.69
CA PHE A 106 -10.54 -4.49 -12.88
C PHE A 106 -9.64 -3.25 -12.86
N SER A 107 -9.46 -2.61 -14.01
CA SER A 107 -8.69 -1.35 -14.12
C SER A 107 -9.34 -0.23 -13.32
N MET A 108 -10.67 -0.10 -13.37
CA MET A 108 -11.43 0.89 -12.62
C MET A 108 -11.32 0.70 -11.10
N GLU A 109 -11.20 -0.53 -10.59
CA GLU A 109 -10.95 -0.76 -9.15
C GLU A 109 -9.60 -0.15 -8.72
N PHE A 110 -8.55 -0.33 -9.53
CA PHE A 110 -7.24 0.27 -9.25
C PHE A 110 -7.26 1.79 -9.39
N GLU A 111 -7.87 2.33 -10.46
CA GLU A 111 -8.03 3.78 -10.64
C GLU A 111 -8.80 4.43 -9.49
N SER A 112 -9.91 3.81 -9.07
CA SER A 112 -10.69 4.26 -7.92
C SER A 112 -9.85 4.26 -6.63
N ALA A 113 -9.12 3.17 -6.37
CA ALA A 113 -8.25 3.07 -5.20
C ALA A 113 -7.14 4.13 -5.22
N PHE A 114 -6.54 4.41 -6.38
CA PHE A 114 -5.53 5.47 -6.54
C PHE A 114 -6.07 6.85 -6.18
N ASN A 115 -7.29 7.16 -6.60
CA ASN A 115 -7.95 8.43 -6.26
C ASN A 115 -8.22 8.57 -4.75
N GLU A 116 -8.38 7.45 -4.03
CA GLU A 116 -8.56 7.45 -2.58
C GLU A 116 -7.25 7.61 -1.79
N LEU A 117 -6.09 7.38 -2.41
CA LEU A 117 -4.80 7.41 -1.71
C LEU A 117 -4.45 8.80 -1.15
N ALA A 118 -4.88 9.86 -1.84
CA ALA A 118 -4.65 11.23 -1.38
C ALA A 118 -5.32 11.49 -0.01
N ASN A 119 -6.46 10.85 0.26
CA ASN A 119 -7.18 10.99 1.54
C ASN A 119 -6.37 10.40 2.70
N ILE A 120 -5.86 9.18 2.52
CA ILE A 120 -5.09 8.53 3.57
C ILE A 120 -3.70 9.18 3.71
N ASN A 121 -3.09 9.62 2.61
CA ASN A 121 -1.83 10.34 2.68
C ASN A 121 -1.93 11.60 3.57
N GLU A 122 -2.93 12.46 3.35
CA GLU A 122 -3.13 13.65 4.18
C GLU A 122 -3.48 13.31 5.63
N LEU A 123 -4.25 12.25 5.87
CA LEU A 123 -4.53 11.78 7.23
C LEU A 123 -3.24 11.39 7.96
N ILE A 124 -2.37 10.63 7.30
CA ILE A 124 -1.08 10.22 7.85
C ILE A 124 -0.14 11.42 8.02
N GLU A 125 -0.04 12.27 7.00
CA GLU A 125 0.72 13.52 7.00
C GLU A 125 0.37 14.37 8.22
N PHE A 126 -0.92 14.55 8.51
CA PHE A 126 -1.36 15.29 9.69
C PHE A 126 -0.76 14.71 10.98
N PHE A 127 -0.75 13.39 11.15
CA PHE A 127 -0.14 12.78 12.34
C PHE A 127 1.39 12.92 12.36
N MET A 128 2.04 13.04 11.20
CA MET A 128 3.49 13.21 11.11
C MET A 128 3.92 14.60 11.55
N ILE A 129 3.24 15.63 11.05
CA ILE A 129 3.60 17.04 11.26
C ILE A 129 2.97 17.65 12.51
N CYS A 130 1.84 17.11 13.01
CA CYS A 130 1.18 17.67 14.18
C CYS A 130 2.02 17.45 15.46
N PRO A 131 2.36 18.53 16.21
CA PRO A 131 3.14 18.39 17.44
C PRO A 131 2.43 17.53 18.48
N ILE A 132 3.18 16.69 19.20
CA ILE A 132 2.61 15.72 20.13
C ILE A 132 1.89 16.41 21.30
N GLU A 133 2.35 17.58 21.69
CA GLU A 133 1.76 18.45 22.73
C GLU A 133 0.36 18.91 22.36
N LYS A 134 0.07 19.00 21.05
CA LYS A 134 -1.27 19.32 20.54
C LYS A 134 -2.21 18.12 20.59
N ARG A 135 -1.77 16.96 21.07
CA ARG A 135 -2.56 15.72 21.21
C ARG A 135 -3.30 15.39 19.92
N PRO A 136 -2.57 15.00 18.85
CA PRO A 136 -3.19 14.64 17.58
C PRO A 136 -4.24 13.54 17.77
N SER A 137 -5.30 13.59 16.97
CA SER A 137 -6.37 12.60 16.99
C SER A 137 -7.05 12.55 15.63
N LEU A 138 -7.74 11.44 15.33
CA LEU A 138 -8.47 11.31 14.06
C LEU A 138 -9.49 12.44 13.89
N LEU A 139 -10.24 12.81 14.93
CA LEU A 139 -11.23 13.88 14.82
C LEU A 139 -10.59 15.24 14.51
N LYS A 140 -9.38 15.51 15.03
CA LYS A 140 -8.62 16.71 14.69
C LYS A 140 -8.12 16.66 13.25
N ALA A 141 -7.60 15.52 12.80
CA ALA A 141 -7.16 15.33 11.42
C ALA A 141 -8.31 15.58 10.44
N LEU A 142 -9.49 14.98 10.70
CA LEU A 142 -10.70 15.16 9.91
C LEU A 142 -11.13 16.63 9.83
N HIS A 143 -11.11 17.34 10.97
CA HIS A 143 -11.42 18.76 11.01
C HIS A 143 -10.40 19.59 10.24
N PHE A 144 -9.12 19.32 10.45
CA PHE A 144 -8.01 20.03 9.82
C PHE A 144 -8.09 19.94 8.30
N ILE A 145 -8.27 18.73 7.75
CA ILE A 145 -8.39 18.49 6.31
C ILE A 145 -9.67 19.11 5.74
N GLU A 146 -10.82 18.95 6.41
CA GLU A 146 -12.08 19.55 5.97
C GLU A 146 -12.01 21.09 5.90
N LYS A 147 -11.23 21.71 6.79
CA LYS A 147 -10.98 23.16 6.81
C LYS A 147 -9.88 23.60 5.85
N GLY A 148 -9.31 22.68 5.07
CA GLY A 148 -8.32 22.98 4.05
C GLY A 148 -6.90 23.13 4.61
N GLY A 149 -6.55 22.42 5.68
CA GLY A 149 -5.23 22.50 6.30
C GLY A 149 -4.07 22.05 5.40
N PHE A 150 -4.33 21.34 4.30
CA PHE A 150 -3.31 21.01 3.28
C PHE A 150 -3.51 21.75 1.96
N VAL A 151 -4.44 22.71 1.92
CA VAL A 151 -4.65 23.52 0.71
C VAL A 151 -3.52 24.53 0.61
N PRO A 152 -2.78 24.57 -0.52
CA PRO A 152 -1.71 25.55 -0.70
C PRO A 152 -2.23 26.98 -0.56
N ALA A 153 -1.41 27.85 0.05
CA ALA A 153 -1.81 29.21 0.40
C ALA A 153 -2.13 30.09 -0.83
N ASP A 154 -1.51 29.76 -1.98
CA ASP A 154 -1.67 30.40 -3.29
C ASP A 154 -2.95 29.97 -4.04
N VAL A 155 -3.72 29.01 -3.52
CA VAL A 155 -5.01 28.63 -4.11
C VAL A 155 -6.09 29.67 -3.77
N ASN A 156 -6.67 30.24 -4.82
CA ASN A 156 -7.79 31.18 -4.77
C ASN A 156 -9.00 30.61 -4.02
N GLU A 157 -9.74 31.46 -3.30
CA GLU A 157 -10.87 31.05 -2.46
C GLU A 157 -11.97 30.28 -3.23
N SER A 158 -12.20 30.63 -4.50
CA SER A 158 -13.14 29.93 -5.39
C SER A 158 -12.77 28.46 -5.60
N ASP A 159 -11.47 28.16 -5.64
CA ASP A 159 -10.92 26.86 -6.02
C ASP A 159 -10.65 25.99 -4.80
N ARG A 160 -10.61 26.58 -3.59
CA ARG A 160 -10.43 25.86 -2.32
C ARG A 160 -11.48 24.79 -2.08
N ASN A 161 -12.69 24.96 -2.64
CA ASN A 161 -13.75 23.97 -2.52
C ASN A 161 -13.41 22.65 -3.23
N ALA A 162 -12.57 22.66 -4.27
CA ALA A 162 -12.14 21.44 -4.97
C ALA A 162 -11.24 20.54 -4.10
N TYR A 163 -10.60 21.11 -3.08
CA TYR A 163 -9.72 20.40 -2.16
C TYR A 163 -10.44 19.91 -0.90
N LYS A 164 -11.67 20.35 -0.66
CA LYS A 164 -12.44 19.94 0.52
C LYS A 164 -12.90 18.51 0.38
N ARG A 165 -12.56 17.68 1.36
CA ARG A 165 -13.01 16.30 1.46
C ARG A 165 -14.01 16.16 2.60
N SER A 166 -15.07 15.39 2.36
CA SER A 166 -16.07 15.16 3.39
C SER A 166 -15.50 14.33 4.55
N ARG A 167 -15.93 14.60 5.79
CA ARG A 167 -15.52 13.81 6.97
C ARG A 167 -15.88 12.33 6.84
N SER A 168 -16.99 12.00 6.20
CA SER A 168 -17.39 10.61 5.97
C SER A 168 -16.42 9.89 5.05
N THR A 169 -16.03 10.51 3.93
CA THR A 169 -15.02 9.97 3.00
C THR A 169 -13.70 9.70 3.72
N LEU A 170 -13.18 10.69 4.46
CA LEU A 170 -11.91 10.55 5.19
C LEU A 170 -11.98 9.45 6.27
N LYS A 171 -13.13 9.31 6.96
CA LYS A 171 -13.32 8.21 7.92
C LYS A 171 -13.30 6.84 7.25
N VAL A 172 -13.94 6.70 6.09
CA VAL A 172 -13.91 5.45 5.31
C VAL A 172 -12.48 5.15 4.87
N SER A 173 -11.75 6.13 4.35
CA SER A 173 -10.34 5.97 4.00
C SER A 173 -9.48 5.56 5.20
N TRP A 174 -9.68 6.17 6.38
CA TRP A 174 -8.98 5.77 7.59
C TRP A 174 -9.23 4.29 7.95
N VAL A 175 -10.49 3.87 7.93
CA VAL A 175 -10.88 2.49 8.25
C VAL A 175 -10.25 1.48 7.29
N ASN A 176 -10.25 1.82 6.01
CA ASN A 176 -9.79 0.91 4.97
C ASN A 176 -8.27 0.87 4.85
N TYR A 177 -7.58 2.01 5.02
CA TYR A 177 -6.19 2.14 4.59
C TYR A 177 -5.20 2.48 5.71
N ALA A 178 -5.61 2.73 6.96
CA ALA A 178 -4.67 3.17 8.01
C ALA A 178 -3.47 2.23 8.21
N ILE A 179 -3.64 0.91 8.03
CA ILE A 179 -2.54 -0.07 8.13
C ILE A 179 -1.55 0.08 6.97
N ALA A 180 -2.03 0.39 5.76
CA ALA A 180 -1.21 0.66 4.58
C ALA A 180 -0.68 2.11 4.52
N GLY A 181 -1.25 3.00 5.33
CA GLY A 181 -0.96 4.44 5.36
C GLY A 181 0.53 4.78 5.40
N PRO A 182 1.36 4.16 6.26
CA PRO A 182 2.80 4.43 6.30
C PRO A 182 3.52 4.17 4.97
N PHE A 183 3.10 3.14 4.22
CA PHE A 183 3.68 2.80 2.92
C PHE A 183 3.17 3.71 1.81
N ILE A 184 1.90 4.11 1.88
CA ILE A 184 1.32 5.08 0.93
C ILE A 184 1.99 6.43 1.11
N TRP A 185 2.14 6.88 2.36
CA TRP A 185 2.87 8.09 2.71
C TRP A 185 4.30 8.03 2.18
N SER A 186 5.03 6.94 2.45
CA SER A 186 6.38 6.76 1.93
C SER A 186 6.46 6.76 0.40
N ALA A 187 5.47 6.21 -0.30
CA ALA A 187 5.43 6.23 -1.76
C ALA A 187 5.16 7.63 -2.32
N MET A 188 4.42 8.47 -1.58
CA MET A 188 4.15 9.85 -1.94
C MET A 188 5.27 10.82 -1.55
N GLN A 189 6.21 10.38 -0.69
CA GLN A 189 7.50 11.06 -0.55
C GLN A 189 8.32 10.87 -1.83
N THR A 190 9.11 11.87 -2.19
CA THR A 190 9.74 12.04 -3.51
C THR A 190 10.40 10.77 -4.08
N ASN A 191 10.22 10.56 -5.40
CA ASN A 191 10.74 9.49 -6.28
C ASN A 191 9.99 8.14 -6.33
N TYR A 192 9.01 7.91 -5.45
CA TYR A 192 8.32 6.60 -5.38
C TYR A 192 6.84 6.61 -5.79
N GLU A 193 6.34 7.73 -6.31
CA GLU A 193 4.91 7.90 -6.66
C GLU A 193 4.44 6.87 -7.71
N PHE A 194 5.36 6.39 -8.55
CA PHE A 194 5.04 5.36 -9.54
C PHE A 194 4.51 4.07 -8.89
N ILE A 195 4.93 3.75 -7.65
CA ILE A 195 4.49 2.57 -6.89
C ILE A 195 2.97 2.61 -6.71
N THR A 196 2.45 3.77 -6.33
CA THR A 196 1.01 4.06 -6.17
C THR A 196 0.27 4.20 -7.50
N ARG A 197 0.87 3.82 -8.62
CA ARG A 197 0.24 3.82 -9.95
C ARG A 197 0.50 2.50 -10.70
N LEU A 198 1.07 1.49 -10.05
CA LEU A 198 1.32 0.19 -10.67
C LEU A 198 0.03 -0.63 -10.70
N SER A 199 -0.31 -1.12 -11.89
CA SER A 199 -1.39 -2.09 -12.09
C SER A 199 -0.79 -3.41 -12.63
N PRO A 200 -1.17 -4.58 -12.08
CA PRO A 200 -0.50 -5.85 -12.37
C PRO A 200 -0.68 -6.34 -13.83
N ASP A 201 -1.68 -5.83 -14.54
CA ASP A 201 -2.05 -6.19 -15.91
C ASP A 201 -1.33 -5.36 -16.99
N LEU A 202 -0.70 -4.24 -16.63
CA LEU A 202 -0.01 -3.38 -17.59
C LEU A 202 1.37 -3.93 -17.96
N LYS A 203 1.71 -3.93 -19.26
CA LYS A 203 3.04 -4.36 -19.73
C LYS A 203 4.18 -3.54 -19.11
N THR A 204 3.98 -2.24 -18.96
CA THR A 204 4.98 -1.31 -18.40
C THR A 204 5.29 -1.57 -16.93
N THR A 205 4.41 -2.29 -16.22
CA THR A 205 4.60 -2.66 -14.82
C THR A 205 5.82 -3.55 -14.64
N ILE A 206 6.07 -4.50 -15.54
CA ILE A 206 7.23 -5.41 -15.45
C ILE A 206 8.53 -4.59 -15.43
N ASP A 207 8.74 -3.74 -16.44
CA ASP A 207 9.96 -2.93 -16.54
C ASP A 207 10.14 -2.00 -15.34
N ARG A 208 9.05 -1.42 -14.81
CA ARG A 208 9.10 -0.54 -13.64
C ARG A 208 9.46 -1.31 -12.36
N VAL A 209 8.86 -2.48 -12.17
CA VAL A 209 9.14 -3.36 -11.02
C VAL A 209 10.59 -3.83 -11.06
N GLU A 210 11.06 -4.33 -12.19
CA GLU A 210 12.45 -4.79 -12.35
C GLU A 210 13.44 -3.64 -12.08
N LYS A 211 13.20 -2.44 -12.64
CA LYS A 211 14.06 -1.27 -12.43
C LYS A 211 14.12 -0.84 -10.97
N PHE A 212 12.99 -0.81 -10.27
CA PHE A 212 12.95 -0.46 -8.85
C PHE A 212 13.66 -1.52 -8.01
N LEU A 213 13.34 -2.80 -8.20
CA LEU A 213 13.92 -3.89 -7.42
C LEU A 213 15.43 -4.07 -7.64
N ALA A 214 15.95 -3.68 -8.81
CA ALA A 214 17.40 -3.64 -9.07
C ALA A 214 18.14 -2.63 -8.19
N LYS A 215 17.46 -1.55 -7.76
CA LYS A 215 18.04 -0.49 -6.94
C LYS A 215 17.81 -0.78 -5.46
N LYS A 216 18.68 -1.63 -4.90
CA LYS A 216 18.57 -2.04 -3.49
C LYS A 216 18.43 -0.87 -2.51
N HIS A 217 19.14 0.23 -2.72
CA HIS A 217 19.09 1.40 -1.84
C HIS A 217 17.70 2.07 -1.85
N GLU A 218 17.11 2.30 -3.04
CA GLU A 218 15.76 2.87 -3.17
C GLU A 218 14.70 1.97 -2.53
N VAL A 219 14.82 0.66 -2.71
CA VAL A 219 13.94 -0.32 -2.06
C VAL A 219 14.03 -0.21 -0.53
N MET A 220 15.25 -0.15 0.01
CA MET A 220 15.46 -0.02 1.46
C MET A 220 14.88 1.30 1.97
N GLU A 221 15.24 2.42 1.33
CA GLU A 221 14.77 3.75 1.71
C GLU A 221 13.24 3.83 1.79
N PHE A 222 12.53 3.28 0.80
CA PHE A 222 11.07 3.19 0.82
C PHE A 222 10.54 2.48 2.09
N PHE A 223 11.11 1.33 2.46
CA PHE A 223 10.66 0.62 3.67
C PHE A 223 11.11 1.29 4.97
N GLU A 224 12.26 1.95 4.98
CA GLU A 224 12.79 2.68 6.12
C GLU A 224 11.95 3.93 6.43
N LEU A 225 11.53 4.67 5.40
CA LEU A 225 10.58 5.78 5.51
C LEU A 225 9.21 5.31 6.01
N ALA A 226 8.70 4.18 5.48
CA ALA A 226 7.47 3.59 5.99
C ALA A 226 7.59 3.16 7.46
N ARG A 227 8.75 2.60 7.86
CA ARG A 227 9.03 2.25 9.26
C ARG A 227 9.07 3.49 10.14
N PHE A 228 9.73 4.56 9.72
CA PHE A 228 9.72 5.85 10.40
C PHE A 228 8.30 6.36 10.63
N CYS A 229 7.48 6.39 9.58
CA CYS A 229 6.10 6.83 9.68
C CYS A 229 5.31 5.97 10.67
N GLN A 230 5.39 4.64 10.57
CA GLN A 230 4.66 3.74 11.47
C GLN A 230 5.07 3.93 12.95
N VAL A 231 6.37 3.99 13.24
CA VAL A 231 6.89 4.20 14.61
C VAL A 231 6.43 5.54 15.18
N ARG A 232 6.36 6.58 14.34
CA ARG A 232 5.88 7.91 14.75
C ARG A 232 4.36 7.97 14.90
N LEU A 233 3.62 7.24 14.07
CA LEU A 233 2.16 7.21 14.02
C LEU A 233 1.56 6.51 15.23
N ILE A 234 2.00 5.29 15.54
CA ILE A 234 1.43 4.43 16.59
C ILE A 234 1.25 5.16 17.94
N PRO A 235 2.26 5.84 18.52
CA PRO A 235 2.09 6.51 19.81
C PRO A 235 1.13 7.70 19.77
N ARG A 236 0.86 8.27 18.57
CA ARG A 236 -0.08 9.38 18.36
C ARG A 236 -1.53 8.92 18.18
N LEU A 237 -1.76 7.62 18.03
CA LEU A 237 -3.10 7.04 17.98
C LEU A 237 -3.64 6.82 19.38
N ASP A 238 -4.95 7.07 19.54
CA ASP A 238 -5.67 6.69 20.74
C ASP A 238 -5.70 5.15 20.90
N GLU A 239 -5.90 4.69 22.13
CA GLU A 239 -5.86 3.26 22.46
C GLU A 239 -6.83 2.41 21.63
N ARG A 240 -8.05 2.91 21.40
CA ARG A 240 -9.07 2.22 20.61
C ARG A 240 -8.66 2.11 19.14
N SER A 241 -8.04 3.15 18.58
CA SER A 241 -7.47 3.10 17.23
C SER A 241 -6.31 2.10 17.16
N ARG A 242 -5.40 2.09 18.15
CA ARG A 242 -4.27 1.14 18.21
C ARG A 242 -4.73 -0.31 18.30
N SER A 243 -5.74 -0.61 19.11
CA SER A 243 -6.25 -1.98 19.26
C SER A 243 -6.96 -2.49 18.01
N ARG A 244 -7.48 -1.59 17.17
CA ARG A 244 -8.18 -1.92 15.93
C ARG A 244 -7.23 -2.27 14.79
N PHE A 245 -6.08 -1.60 14.71
CA PHE A 245 -5.14 -1.77 13.61
C PHE A 245 -4.00 -2.68 14.00
N ARG A 246 -3.78 -3.73 13.21
CA ARG A 246 -2.60 -4.58 13.30
C ARG A 246 -1.56 -4.07 12.31
N PHE A 247 -0.73 -3.14 12.78
CA PHE A 247 0.41 -2.63 12.02
C PHE A 247 1.45 -3.74 11.77
N LEU A 248 2.23 -3.60 10.70
CA LEU A 248 3.16 -4.64 10.28
C LEU A 248 4.46 -4.62 11.08
N GLU A 249 5.06 -5.79 11.23
CA GLU A 249 6.42 -5.90 11.75
C GLU A 249 7.42 -5.78 10.62
N PHE A 250 8.43 -4.95 10.81
CA PHE A 250 9.49 -4.77 9.83
C PHE A 250 10.63 -5.77 10.06
N PRO A 251 11.20 -6.35 9.00
CA PRO A 251 12.43 -7.12 9.09
C PRO A 251 13.58 -6.35 9.75
N PRO A 252 14.47 -7.00 10.51
CA PRO A 252 15.57 -6.34 11.23
C PRO A 252 16.51 -5.49 10.37
N ASN A 253 16.66 -5.81 9.09
CA ASN A 253 17.50 -5.06 8.15
C ASN A 253 16.88 -3.74 7.66
N VAL A 254 15.57 -3.52 7.84
CA VAL A 254 14.93 -2.23 7.53
C VAL A 254 15.15 -1.31 8.70
N THR A 255 16.11 -0.39 8.63
CA THR A 255 16.46 0.43 9.79
C THR A 255 15.47 1.57 10.02
N LEU A 256 15.55 2.20 11.19
CA LEU A 256 14.82 3.45 11.43
C LEU A 256 15.70 4.60 10.91
N VAL A 257 15.15 5.40 10.01
CA VAL A 257 15.77 6.64 9.52
C VAL A 257 15.08 7.82 10.16
N ASP A 258 15.84 8.90 10.40
CA ASP A 258 15.27 10.17 10.84
C ASP A 258 14.94 11.01 9.61
N VAL A 259 13.72 11.55 9.60
CA VAL A 259 13.21 12.39 8.52
C VAL A 259 12.85 13.75 9.12
N GLU A 260 13.36 14.80 8.49
CA GLU A 260 12.94 16.16 8.80
C GLU A 260 11.53 16.38 8.24
N LEU A 261 10.61 16.81 9.10
CA LEU A 261 9.23 17.05 8.75
C LEU A 261 8.94 18.54 8.79
N SER A 262 8.19 19.03 7.82
CA SER A 262 7.70 20.40 7.80
C SER A 262 6.87 20.69 9.05
N GLU A 263 7.10 21.85 9.66
CA GLU A 263 6.24 22.34 10.73
C GLU A 263 4.93 22.90 10.17
N LEU A 264 3.91 22.97 11.03
CA LEU A 264 2.64 23.62 10.69
C LEU A 264 2.85 25.13 10.55
N ASP A 265 2.39 25.70 9.44
CA ASP A 265 2.39 27.15 9.26
C ASP A 265 1.36 27.85 10.17
N SER A 266 1.30 29.19 10.09
CA SER A 266 0.41 30.01 10.92
C SER A 266 -1.08 29.78 10.60
N ALA A 267 -1.44 29.53 9.34
CA ALA A 267 -2.80 29.28 8.91
C ALA A 267 -3.27 27.90 9.38
N GLN A 268 -2.43 26.87 9.18
CA GLN A 268 -2.62 25.52 9.67
C GLN A 268 -2.74 25.48 11.19
N THR A 269 -1.88 26.21 11.89
CA THR A 269 -1.93 26.33 13.35
C THR A 269 -3.24 26.96 13.83
N THR A 270 -3.79 27.92 13.08
CA THR A 270 -5.09 28.54 13.39
C THR A 270 -6.23 27.54 13.25
N ILE A 271 -6.27 26.79 12.15
CA ILE A 271 -7.25 25.70 11.94
C ILE A 271 -7.21 24.70 13.09
N LEU A 272 -6.02 24.32 13.54
CA LEU A 272 -5.86 23.38 14.64
C LEU A 272 -6.40 23.92 15.98
N LYS A 273 -6.26 25.23 16.25
CA LYS A 273 -6.76 25.89 17.47
C LYS A 273 -8.29 26.05 17.49
N ASP A 274 -8.89 26.16 16.31
CA ASP A 274 -10.34 26.32 16.14
C ASP A 274 -11.12 25.03 16.39
N TYR A 275 -10.43 23.89 16.40
CA TYR A 275 -11.05 22.61 16.72
C TYR A 275 -11.70 22.63 18.10
N ARG A 276 -13.00 22.29 18.13
CA ARG A 276 -13.76 22.04 19.36
C ARG A 276 -14.15 20.56 19.41
N PRO A 277 -13.74 19.80 20.44
CA PRO A 277 -14.14 18.42 20.56
C PRO A 277 -15.67 18.32 20.70
N PRO A 278 -16.32 17.32 20.08
CA PRO A 278 -17.74 17.09 20.30
C PRO A 278 -17.97 16.83 21.80
N LYS A 279 -18.98 17.48 22.38
CA LYS A 279 -19.39 17.21 23.76
C LYS A 279 -19.79 15.73 23.83
N LEU A 280 -19.14 14.98 24.73
CA LEU A 280 -19.62 13.66 25.08
C LEU A 280 -21.00 13.85 25.71
N ILE A 281 -22.04 13.33 25.06
CA ILE A 281 -23.33 13.18 25.72
C ILE A 281 -23.10 11.97 26.61
N ASP A 282 -22.96 12.20 27.91
CA ASP A 282 -22.99 11.14 28.90
C ASP A 282 -24.30 10.39 28.71
N LYS A 283 -24.19 9.13 28.27
CA LYS A 283 -25.33 8.22 28.28
C LYS A 283 -25.38 7.68 29.69
N ASP A 284 -26.18 8.33 30.52
CA ASP A 284 -26.78 7.70 31.71
C ASP A 284 -27.60 6.48 31.31
#